data_AF-A0A9W6DEL1-F1
#
_entry.id   AF-A0A9W6DEL1-F1
#
_cell.length_a   1.000
_cell.length_b   1.000
_cell.length_c   1.000
_cell.angle_alpha   90.00
_cell.angle_beta   90.00
_cell.angle_gamma   90.00
#
_symmetry.space_group_name_H-M   'P 1'
#
loop_
_entity.id
_entity.type
_entity.pdbx_description
1 polymer ?
#
loop_
_entity_poly.entity_id
_entity_poly.type
_entity_poly.pdbx_seq_one_letter_code
_entity_poly.pdbx_strand_id
1 'polypeptide(L)'
;MVILVQEGLENIENYLIDRGYKVIHGGITTKPHDIYIYSSSSYTGLYNEIFNNDMYNSTITNNVLMINANNKSYSEIEDIINSRKYSNLFESEGFF
;
A
#
# COMPACT_ATOMS: atom_id res chain seq x y z
N MET A 1 10.21 1.57 3.59
CA MET A 1 8.85 1.37 3.06
C MET A 1 8.32 2.70 2.55
N VAL A 2 7.92 2.75 1.28
CA VAL A 2 7.34 3.89 0.59
C VAL A 2 5.90 3.55 0.22
N ILE A 3 4.97 4.45 0.55
CA ILE A 3 3.53 4.25 0.35
C ILE A 3 3.06 5.23 -0.73
N LEU A 4 2.49 4.72 -1.82
CA LEU A 4 1.74 5.52 -2.78
C LEU A 4 0.28 5.62 -2.31
N VAL A 5 -0.28 6.83 -2.32
CA VAL A 5 -1.68 7.07 -1.97
C VAL A 5 -2.39 7.73 -3.14
N GLN A 6 -3.48 7.10 -3.59
CA GLN A 6 -4.34 7.61 -4.67
C GLN A 6 -4.85 9.02 -4.35
N GLU A 7 -4.96 9.85 -5.38
CA GLU A 7 -5.58 11.18 -5.30
C GLU A 7 -7.01 11.10 -4.73
N GLY A 8 -7.39 12.04 -3.85
CA GLY A 8 -8.67 12.04 -3.14
C GLY A 8 -8.67 11.29 -1.80
N LEU A 9 -7.51 10.77 -1.37
CA LEU A 9 -7.32 10.10 -0.07
C LEU A 9 -6.40 10.89 0.88
N GLU A 10 -6.42 12.22 0.81
CA GLU A 10 -5.51 13.13 1.53
C GLU A 10 -5.60 12.94 3.05
N ASN A 11 -6.77 12.59 3.58
CA ASN A 11 -6.92 12.32 5.02
C ASN A 11 -6.12 11.08 5.47
N ILE A 12 -6.05 10.05 4.62
CA ILE A 12 -5.24 8.85 4.88
C ILE A 12 -3.76 9.19 4.73
N GLU A 13 -3.40 9.96 3.70
CA GLU A 13 -2.05 10.46 3.52
C GLU A 13 -1.55 11.22 4.74
N ASN A 14 -2.28 12.24 5.19
CA ASN A 14 -1.90 13.06 6.34
C ASN A 14 -1.78 12.19 7.61
N TYR A 15 -2.74 11.28 7.82
CA TYR A 15 -2.69 10.32 8.93
C TYR A 15 -1.39 9.50 8.95
N LEU A 16 -0.92 9.05 7.79
CA LEU A 16 0.32 8.28 7.65
C LEU A 16 1.56 9.17 7.77
N ILE A 17 1.56 10.37 7.19
CA ILE A 17 2.67 11.32 7.31
C ILE A 17 2.91 11.69 8.78
N ASP A 18 1.84 11.97 9.52
CA ASP A 18 1.90 12.31 10.96
C ASP A 18 2.50 11.19 11.83
N ARG A 19 2.50 9.95 11.33
CA ARG A 19 3.09 8.76 11.98
C ARG A 19 4.49 8.43 11.47
N GLY A 20 5.06 9.27 10.60
CA GLY A 20 6.41 9.13 10.08
C GLY A 20 6.54 8.17 8.89
N TYR A 21 5.44 7.79 8.24
CA TYR A 21 5.53 7.04 6.99
C TYR A 21 5.99 7.94 5.84
N LYS A 22 6.79 7.38 4.93
CA LYS A 22 7.16 8.05 3.68
C LYS A 22 6.07 7.84 2.64
N VAL A 23 5.30 8.89 2.37
CA VAL A 23 4.17 8.86 1.43
C VAL A 23 4.52 9.58 0.12
N ILE A 24 4.06 9.03 -1.00
CA ILE A 24 4.01 9.66 -2.32
C ILE A 24 2.54 9.92 -2.61
N HIS A 25 2.20 11.18 -2.86
CA HIS A 25 0.88 11.59 -3.30
C HIS A 25 0.71 11.36 -4.82
N GLY A 26 -0.43 10.81 -5.24
CA GLY A 26 -0.88 10.85 -6.63
C GLY A 26 -1.53 9.55 -7.12
N GLY A 27 -2.26 9.64 -8.23
CA GLY A 27 -3.00 8.50 -8.81
C GLY A 27 -2.18 7.57 -9.72
N ILE A 28 -1.16 8.08 -10.42
CA ILE A 28 -0.32 7.28 -11.33
C ILE A 28 1.15 7.67 -11.13
N THR A 29 2.02 6.71 -10.82
CA THR A 29 3.45 6.97 -10.75
C THR A 29 4.29 5.76 -11.16
N THR A 30 5.40 6.03 -11.85
CA THR A 30 6.46 5.05 -12.13
C THR A 30 7.50 4.99 -11.01
N LYS A 31 7.34 5.81 -9.95
CA LYS A 31 8.25 5.80 -8.81
C LYS A 31 8.14 4.46 -8.08
N PRO A 32 9.27 3.83 -7.71
CA PRO A 32 9.26 2.63 -6.88
C PRO A 32 8.54 2.90 -5.55
N HIS A 33 7.62 2.00 -5.19
CA HIS A 33 6.89 2.03 -3.94
C HIS A 33 6.63 0.58 -3.46
N ASP A 34 6.40 0.42 -2.17
CA ASP A 34 6.18 -0.90 -1.55
C ASP A 34 4.69 -1.20 -1.35
N ILE A 35 3.89 -0.14 -1.19
CA ILE A 35 2.45 -0.20 -0.91
C ILE A 35 1.73 0.81 -1.79
N TYR A 36 0.58 0.43 -2.34
CA TYR A 36 -0.35 1.33 -3.01
C TYR A 36 -1.71 1.31 -2.30
N ILE A 37 -2.13 2.46 -1.79
CA ILE A 37 -3.44 2.64 -1.16
C ILE A 37 -4.36 3.32 -2.18
N TYR A 38 -5.44 2.63 -2.52
CA TYR A 38 -6.45 3.08 -3.47
C TYR A 38 -7.83 2.93 -2.85
N SER A 39 -8.85 3.55 -3.42
CA SER A 39 -10.24 3.35 -3.01
C SER A 39 -11.09 2.95 -4.20
N SER A 40 -11.74 1.79 -4.09
CA SER A 40 -12.73 1.37 -5.07
C SER A 40 -13.88 0.60 -4.44
N SER A 41 -15.09 0.83 -4.95
CA SER A 41 -16.30 0.11 -4.59
C SER A 41 -16.55 -1.13 -5.45
N SER A 42 -15.82 -1.33 -6.54
CA SER A 42 -16.05 -2.42 -7.49
C SER A 42 -14.78 -3.22 -7.79
N TYR A 43 -14.96 -4.51 -8.12
CA TYR A 43 -13.88 -5.36 -8.60
C TYR A 43 -13.22 -4.80 -9.88
N THR A 44 -14.01 -4.15 -10.74
CA THR A 44 -13.50 -3.47 -11.95
C THR A 44 -12.52 -2.35 -11.60
N GLY A 45 -12.65 -1.70 -10.44
CA GLY A 45 -11.68 -0.71 -10.00
C GLY A 45 -10.32 -1.31 -9.68
N LEU A 46 -10.24 -2.47 -8.99
CA LEU A 46 -8.96 -3.16 -8.78
C LEU A 46 -8.27 -3.49 -10.11
N TYR A 47 -9.02 -4.01 -11.08
CA TYR A 47 -8.49 -4.30 -12.42
C TYR A 47 -7.92 -3.02 -13.04
N ASN A 48 -8.70 -1.94 -13.08
CA ASN A 48 -8.25 -0.66 -13.64
C ASN A 48 -7.00 -0.12 -12.94
N GLU A 49 -6.91 -0.23 -11.61
CA GLU A 49 -5.73 0.21 -10.85
C GLU A 49 -4.46 -0.55 -11.27
N ILE A 50 -4.55 -1.87 -11.46
CA ILE A 50 -3.41 -2.72 -11.86
C ILE A 50 -2.90 -2.34 -13.26
N PHE A 51 -3.80 -2.09 -14.21
CA PHE A 51 -3.41 -1.78 -15.59
C PHE A 51 -3.03 -0.31 -15.79
N ASN A 52 -3.71 0.62 -15.14
CA ASN A 52 -3.41 2.06 -15.28
C ASN A 52 -2.10 2.46 -14.61
N ASN A 53 -1.68 1.74 -13.57
CA ASN A 53 -0.40 1.99 -12.88
C ASN A 53 0.77 1.17 -13.46
N ASP A 54 0.59 0.50 -14.60
CA ASP A 54 1.58 -0.41 -15.19
C ASP A 54 2.13 -1.45 -14.19
N MET A 55 1.37 -1.76 -13.12
CA MET A 55 1.81 -2.67 -12.06
C MET A 55 2.00 -4.09 -12.57
N TYR A 56 1.29 -4.45 -13.63
CA TYR A 56 1.40 -5.75 -14.28
C TYR A 56 2.69 -5.89 -15.13
N ASN A 57 3.20 -4.79 -15.69
CA ASN A 57 4.31 -4.81 -16.66
C ASN A 57 5.64 -4.31 -16.08
N SER A 58 5.63 -3.73 -14.88
CA SER A 58 6.81 -3.11 -14.29
C SER A 58 7.54 -4.08 -13.36
N THR A 59 8.75 -4.48 -13.75
CA THR A 59 9.68 -5.23 -12.89
C THR A 59 10.06 -4.50 -11.60
N ILE A 60 9.80 -3.20 -11.52
CA ILE A 60 10.06 -2.34 -10.37
C ILE A 60 8.89 -2.40 -9.35
N THR A 61 7.67 -2.69 -9.80
CA THR A 61 6.44 -2.70 -8.97
C THR A 61 5.80 -4.09 -8.82
N ASN A 62 6.45 -5.15 -9.32
CA ASN A 62 6.00 -6.55 -9.24
C ASN A 62 5.78 -7.12 -7.81
N ASN A 63 5.99 -6.35 -6.74
CA ASN A 63 5.82 -6.79 -5.34
C ASN A 63 5.13 -5.74 -4.46
N VAL A 64 4.27 -4.90 -5.04
CA VAL A 64 3.53 -3.89 -4.28
C VAL A 64 2.35 -4.51 -3.54
N LEU A 65 2.20 -4.19 -2.25
CA LEU A 65 1.00 -4.48 -1.49
C LEU A 65 -0.10 -3.46 -1.86
N MET A 66 -1.18 -3.93 -2.48
CA MET A 66 -2.33 -3.09 -2.78
C MET A 66 -3.33 -3.12 -1.61
N ILE A 67 -3.76 -1.95 -1.15
CA ILE A 67 -4.73 -1.80 -0.05
C ILE A 67 -5.92 -1.00 -0.56
N ASN A 68 -7.09 -1.62 -0.62
CA ASN A 68 -8.34 -0.90 -0.85
C ASN A 68 -8.80 -0.24 0.46
N ALA A 69 -8.77 1.09 0.52
CA ALA A 69 -9.19 1.91 1.65
C ALA A 69 -10.71 1.97 1.83
N ASN A 70 -11.50 1.53 0.85
CA ASN A 70 -12.95 1.59 0.93
C ASN A 70 -13.47 0.81 2.14
N ASN A 71 -14.29 1.48 2.97
CA ASN A 71 -14.83 0.97 4.23
C ASN A 71 -13.77 0.48 5.25
N LYS A 72 -12.53 0.98 5.19
CA LYS A 72 -11.50 0.73 6.21
C LYS A 72 -11.26 1.97 7.05
N SER A 73 -11.13 1.76 8.35
CA SER A 73 -10.61 2.77 9.26
C SER A 73 -9.10 2.98 9.03
N TYR A 74 -8.60 4.13 9.49
CA TYR A 74 -7.17 4.45 9.36
C TYR A 74 -6.29 3.47 10.15
N SER A 75 -6.75 2.99 11.31
CA SER A 75 -6.05 1.98 12.09
C SER A 75 -5.98 0.64 11.36
N GLU A 76 -7.06 0.20 10.71
CA GLU A 76 -7.03 -1.05 9.92
C GLU A 76 -6.05 -0.95 8.74
N ILE A 77 -5.98 0.20 8.09
CA ILE A 77 -4.99 0.44 7.03
C ILE A 77 -3.57 0.33 7.60
N GLU A 78 -3.32 0.96 8.75
CA GLU A 78 -2.03 0.89 9.45
C GLU A 78 -1.66 -0.54 9.90
N ASP A 79 -2.62 -1.31 10.41
CA ASP A 79 -2.41 -2.71 10.79
C ASP A 79 -2.01 -3.58 9.60
N ILE A 80 -2.68 -3.39 8.45
CA ILE A 80 -2.32 -4.08 7.20
C ILE A 80 -0.90 -3.69 6.77
N ILE A 81 -0.55 -2.41 6.81
CA ILE A 81 0.80 -1.91 6.49
C ILE A 81 1.85 -2.58 7.39
N ASN A 82 1.59 -2.64 8.70
CA ASN A 82 2.54 -3.16 9.68
C ASN A 82 2.64 -4.69 9.64
N SER A 83 1.60 -5.41 9.19
CA SER A 83 1.66 -6.86 9.00
C SER A 83 2.79 -7.31 8.06
N ARG A 84 3.21 -6.45 7.12
CA ARG A 84 4.34 -6.71 6.20
C ARG A 84 5.72 -6.41 6.79
N LYS A 85 5.81 -5.65 7.89
CA LYS A 85 7.09 -5.30 8.52
C LYS A 85 7.67 -6.45 9.35
N TYR A 86 6.82 -7.39 9.80
CA TYR A 86 7.23 -8.49 10.68
C TYR A 86 7.44 -9.78 9.89
N SER A 87 8.53 -9.85 9.11
CA SER A 87 9.25 -11.13 9.14
C SER A 87 10.02 -11.10 10.45
N ASN A 88 9.86 -12.13 11.27
CA ASN A 88 10.53 -12.17 12.57
C ASN A 88 12.04 -11.98 12.35
N LEU A 89 12.62 -10.96 12.99
CA LEU A 89 14.07 -10.74 13.02
C LEU A 89 14.81 -11.94 13.61
N PHE A 90 14.08 -12.79 14.33
CA PHE A 90 14.50 -14.12 14.77
C PHE A 90 13.35 -15.07 14.44
N GLU A 91 13.43 -15.77 13.31
CA GLU A 91 12.73 -17.07 13.25
C GLU A 91 13.23 -17.86 14.46
N SER A 92 12.34 -18.18 15.39
CA SER A 92 12.68 -19.08 16.49
C SER A 92 13.14 -20.37 15.83
N GLU A 93 14.45 -20.63 15.86
CA GLU A 93 14.94 -21.97 15.57
C GLU A 93 14.12 -22.91 16.45
N GLY A 94 13.33 -23.76 15.79
CA GLY A 94 12.48 -24.73 16.45
C GLY A 94 13.36 -25.71 17.20
N PHE A 95 13.65 -25.41 18.46
CA PHE A 95 13.90 -26.43 19.45
C PHE A 95 12.55 -26.99 19.86
N PHE A 96 12.14 -28.13 19.29
CA PHE A 96 11.53 -29.28 19.96
C PHE A 96 11.50 -30.47 18.99
#